data_AF-A0A016WIF7-F1
#
_entry.id   AF-A0A016WIF7-F1
#
_cell.length_a   1.000
_cell.length_b   1.000
_cell.length_c   1.000
_cell.angle_alpha   90.00
_cell.angle_beta   90.00
_cell.angle_gamma   90.00
#
_symmetry.space_group_name_H-M   'P 1'
#
loop_
_entity.id
_entity.type
_entity.pdbx_description
1 polymer ?
#
loop_
_entity_poly.entity_id
_entity_poly.type
_entity_poly.pdbx_seq_one_letter_code
_entity_poly.pdbx_strand_id
1 'polypeptide(L)'
;MAAEIARRRPNYGTIRFLHVPARPLTIRVTRQKLLDFGWEVLISPPNRPGLAPKDYQLLLTLSKALQGKACDDEDGLNRWSSNFFGSVLVQL
;
A
#
# COMPACT_ATOMS: atom_id res chain seq x y z
N MET A 1 -11.92 3.34 24.36
CA MET A 1 -11.70 3.70 22.94
C MET A 1 -11.26 2.52 22.07
N ALA A 2 -10.46 1.56 22.59
CA ALA A 2 -10.04 0.37 21.83
C ALA A 2 -11.17 -0.66 21.55
N ALA A 3 -12.19 -0.73 22.41
CA ALA A 3 -13.24 -1.76 22.32
C ALA A 3 -14.21 -1.58 21.13
N GLU A 4 -14.43 -0.35 20.68
CA GLU A 4 -15.42 -0.06 19.62
C GLU A 4 -14.93 -0.48 18.22
N ILE A 5 -13.60 -0.55 18.03
CA ILE A 5 -12.95 -0.88 16.75
C ILE A 5 -13.07 -2.39 16.45
N ALA A 6 -13.27 -3.22 17.47
CA ALA A 6 -13.36 -4.67 17.34
C ALA A 6 -14.72 -5.15 16.78
N ARG A 7 -15.79 -4.37 16.96
CA ARG A 7 -17.16 -4.82 16.70
C ARG A 7 -17.59 -4.78 15.23
N ARG A 8 -16.78 -4.17 14.35
CA ARG A 8 -17.10 -3.96 12.93
C ARG A 8 -16.04 -4.51 11.96
N ARG A 9 -15.16 -5.41 12.41
CA ARG A 9 -14.17 -6.03 11.51
C ARG A 9 -14.91 -7.08 10.67
N PRO A 10 -14.99 -6.92 9.34
CA PRO A 10 -15.48 -7.99 8.51
C PRO A 10 -14.51 -9.18 8.66
N ASN A 11 -15.06 -10.39 8.60
CA ASN A 11 -14.33 -11.64 8.84
C ASN A 11 -13.43 -11.98 7.63
N TYR A 12 -12.50 -11.08 7.30
CA TYR A 12 -11.41 -11.37 6.39
C TYR A 12 -10.45 -12.27 7.18
N GLY A 13 -10.07 -13.44 6.64
CA GLY A 13 -8.99 -14.23 7.24
C GLY A 13 -7.74 -13.38 7.50
N THR A 14 -6.80 -13.88 8.30
CA THR A 14 -5.65 -13.11 8.79
C THR A 14 -4.99 -12.27 7.68
N ILE A 15 -5.08 -10.94 7.82
CA ILE A 15 -4.48 -10.00 6.86
C ILE A 15 -2.97 -10.02 7.06
N ARG A 16 -2.24 -10.29 5.98
CA ARG A 16 -0.76 -10.30 5.95
C ARG A 16 -0.23 -9.03 5.31
N PHE A 17 0.52 -8.27 6.09
CA PHE A 17 1.14 -7.03 5.65
C PHE A 17 2.59 -7.29 5.22
N LEU A 18 2.87 -7.16 3.92
CA LEU A 18 4.21 -7.24 3.35
C LEU A 18 4.69 -5.84 2.98
N HIS A 19 5.86 -5.43 3.49
CA HIS A 19 6.45 -4.13 3.19
C HIS A 19 7.98 -4.21 3.25
N VAL A 20 8.67 -3.41 2.42
CA VAL A 20 10.13 -3.27 2.47
C VAL A 20 10.52 -2.41 3.68
N PRO A 21 11.34 -2.87 4.63
CA PRO A 21 11.67 -2.08 5.81
C PRO A 21 12.14 -0.66 5.43
N ALA A 22 11.33 0.36 5.77
CA ALA A 22 11.73 1.77 5.65
C ALA A 22 12.68 2.13 6.80
N ARG A 23 13.03 3.42 6.92
CA ARG A 23 13.94 3.95 7.95
C ARG A 23 13.66 3.32 9.34
N PRO A 24 14.70 2.97 10.12
CA PRO A 24 14.57 2.21 11.38
C PRO A 24 13.54 2.80 12.37
N LEU A 25 13.40 4.12 12.41
CA LEU A 25 12.46 4.82 13.30
C LEU A 25 10.99 4.54 12.96
N THR A 26 10.66 4.38 11.68
CA THR A 26 9.29 4.11 11.21
C THR A 26 8.85 2.68 11.56
N ILE A 27 9.80 1.74 11.67
CA ILE A 27 9.51 0.32 11.92
C ILE A 27 8.83 0.09 13.28
N ARG A 28 9.23 0.81 14.33
CA ARG A 28 8.71 0.56 15.69
C ARG A 28 7.26 0.99 15.85
N VAL A 29 6.95 2.22 15.44
CA VAL A 29 5.60 2.79 15.55
C VAL A 29 4.63 2.06 14.62
N THR A 30 5.06 1.71 13.40
CA THR A 30 4.22 0.98 12.44
C THR A 30 3.91 -0.44 12.92
N ARG A 31 4.87 -1.16 13.51
CA ARG A 31 4.63 -2.50 14.08
C ARG A 31 3.59 -2.49 15.20
N GLN A 32 3.65 -1.52 16.10
CA GLN A 32 2.67 -1.39 17.19
C GLN A 32 1.26 -1.18 16.63
N LYS A 33 1.09 -0.26 15.67
CA LYS A 33 -0.21 -0.03 15.03
C LYS A 33 -0.73 -1.24 14.25
N LEU A 34 0.14 -2.00 13.58
CA LEU A 34 -0.25 -3.20 12.85
C LEU A 34 -0.76 -4.30 13.80
N LEU A 35 -0.16 -4.44 14.99
CA LEU A 35 -0.66 -5.33 16.03
C LEU A 35 -2.02 -4.87 16.57
N ASP A 36 -2.21 -3.58 16.79
CA ASP A 36 -3.51 -3.01 17.21
C ASP A 36 -4.62 -3.28 16.18
N PHE A 37 -4.26 -3.42 14.90
CA PHE A 37 -5.18 -3.81 13.82
C PHE A 37 -5.39 -5.32 13.68
N GLY A 38 -4.66 -6.15 14.43
CA GLY A 38 -4.69 -7.61 14.34
C GLY A 38 -4.08 -8.15 13.04
N TRP A 39 -3.13 -7.44 12.43
CA TRP A 39 -2.51 -7.84 11.16
C TRP A 39 -1.17 -8.57 11.40
N GLU A 40 -0.94 -9.62 10.63
CA GLU A 40 0.36 -10.33 10.61
C GLU A 40 1.38 -9.52 9.81
N VAL A 41 2.55 -9.24 10.38
CA VAL A 41 3.63 -8.53 9.68
C VAL A 41 4.61 -9.52 9.06
N LEU A 42 4.65 -9.57 7.73
CA LEU A 42 5.68 -10.29 6.98
C LEU A 42 6.88 -9.36 6.77
N ILE A 43 8.00 -9.68 7.41
CA ILE A 43 9.25 -8.96 7.19
C ILE A 43 9.87 -9.48 5.89
N SER A 44 9.92 -8.63 4.85
CA SER A 44 10.64 -8.94 3.63
C SER A 44 12.15 -8.99 3.91
N PRO A 45 12.90 -9.96 3.33
CA PRO A 45 14.35 -9.96 3.39
C PRO A 45 14.91 -8.61 2.92
N PRO A 46 15.99 -8.09 3.55
CA PRO A 46 16.62 -6.87 3.08
C PRO A 46 17.12 -7.08 1.64
N ASN A 47 16.66 -6.22 0.73
CA ASN A 47 17.07 -6.19 -0.68
C ASN A 47 16.82 -7.49 -1.47
N ARG A 48 15.55 -7.94 -1.57
CA ARG A 48 15.13 -8.70 -2.76
C ARG A 48 14.51 -7.75 -3.77
N PRO A 49 15.17 -7.50 -4.92
CA PRO A 49 14.59 -6.73 -6.04
C PRO A 49 13.37 -7.43 -6.67
N GLY A 50 13.17 -8.71 -6.37
CA GLY A 50 11.93 -9.43 -6.65
C GLY A 50 10.83 -9.05 -5.66
N LEU A 51 10.42 -7.79 -5.69
CA LEU A 51 9.15 -7.36 -5.14
C LEU A 51 8.03 -8.20 -5.76
N ALA A 52 6.94 -8.40 -5.02
CA ALA A 52 5.80 -9.20 -5.46
C ALA A 52 5.48 -8.87 -6.93
N PRO A 53 5.20 -9.85 -7.81
CA PRO A 53 4.97 -9.60 -9.23
C PRO A 53 4.02 -8.41 -9.50
N LYS A 54 3.05 -8.19 -8.61
CA LYS A 54 2.10 -7.08 -8.63
C LYS A 54 2.74 -5.70 -8.38
N ASP A 55 3.68 -5.56 -7.44
CA ASP A 55 4.31 -4.27 -7.12
C ASP A 55 5.16 -3.77 -8.29
N TYR A 56 5.93 -4.67 -8.93
CA TYR A 56 6.71 -4.32 -10.12
C TYR A 56 5.81 -3.94 -11.31
N GLN A 57 4.75 -4.71 -11.55
CA GLN A 57 3.79 -4.42 -12.62
C GLN A 57 3.05 -3.09 -12.40
N LEU A 58 2.66 -2.80 -11.15
CA LEU A 58 1.97 -1.56 -10.80
C LEU A 58 2.89 -0.35 -10.97
N LEU A 59 4.13 -0.42 -10.44
CA LEU A 59 5.11 0.66 -10.56
C LEU A 59 5.50 0.92 -12.03
N LEU A 60 5.65 -0.13 -12.83
CA LEU A 60 5.93 -0.01 -14.25
C LEU A 60 4.77 0.64 -15.02
N THR A 61 3.53 0.18 -14.76
CA THR A 61 2.33 0.75 -15.38
C THR A 61 2.14 2.22 -14.99
N LEU A 62 2.37 2.54 -13.72
CA LEU A 62 2.32 3.90 -13.20
C LEU A 62 3.38 4.79 -13.85
N SER A 63 4.63 4.32 -13.95
CA SER A 63 5.72 5.07 -14.57
C SER A 63 5.42 5.38 -16.04
N LYS A 64 4.85 4.43 -16.79
CA LYS A 64 4.42 4.65 -18.18
C LYS A 64 3.29 5.66 -18.27
N ALA A 65 2.30 5.59 -17.39
CA ALA A 65 1.16 6.51 -17.40
C ALA A 65 1.52 7.94 -16.98
N LEU A 66 2.57 8.09 -16.16
CA LEU A 66 3.14 9.38 -15.78
C LEU A 66 4.01 9.99 -16.87
N GLN A 67 4.49 9.20 -17.82
CA GLN A 67 5.38 9.69 -18.87
C GLN A 67 4.66 10.74 -19.73
N GLY A 68 5.11 11.99 -19.65
CA GLY A 68 4.50 13.12 -20.37
C GLY A 68 3.22 13.67 -19.73
N LYS A 69 2.85 13.22 -18.53
CA LYS A 69 1.73 13.78 -17.77
C LYS A 69 2.22 14.95 -16.91
N ALA A 70 1.70 16.14 -17.16
CA ALA A 70 1.80 17.28 -16.23
C ALA A 70 0.49 17.38 -15.43
N CYS A 71 0.60 17.69 -14.14
CA CYS A 71 -0.52 18.11 -13.30
C CYS A 71 -0.19 19.51 -12.78
N ASP A 72 -1.09 20.46 -13.00
CA ASP A 72 -0.85 21.87 -12.68
C ASP A 72 -1.04 22.17 -11.19
N ASP A 73 -1.82 21.34 -10.49
CA ASP A 73 -2.12 21.45 -9.07
C ASP A 73 -2.34 20.08 -8.40
N GLU A 74 -2.44 20.09 -7.07
CA GLU A 74 -2.66 18.89 -6.25
C GLU A 74 -4.01 18.23 -6.56
N ASP A 75 -5.06 19.03 -6.82
CA ASP A 75 -6.40 18.51 -7.12
C ASP A 75 -6.42 17.74 -8.45
N GLY A 76 -5.69 18.22 -9.46
CA GLY A 76 -5.47 17.59 -10.74
C GLY A 76 -4.71 16.28 -10.60
N LEU A 77 -3.68 16.27 -9.75
CA LEU A 77 -2.94 15.05 -9.41
C LEU A 77 -3.85 14.03 -8.69
N ASN A 78 -4.67 14.48 -7.74
CA ASN A 78 -5.59 13.62 -6.99
C ASN A 78 -6.68 13.01 -7.89
N ARG A 79 -7.27 13.81 -8.78
CA ARG A 79 -8.25 13.33 -9.78
C ARG A 79 -7.61 12.33 -10.74
N TRP A 80 -6.43 12.65 -11.28
CA TRP A 80 -5.73 11.74 -12.17
C TRP A 80 -5.38 10.42 -11.49
N SER A 81 -4.85 10.46 -10.26
CA SER A 81 -4.48 9.28 -9.49
C SER A 81 -5.70 8.39 -9.21
N SER A 82 -6.82 8.99 -8.80
CA SER A 82 -8.07 8.26 -8.56
C SER A 82 -8.58 7.56 -9.82
N ASN A 83 -8.55 8.25 -10.96
CA ASN A 83 -8.96 7.67 -12.25
C ASN A 83 -8.02 6.56 -12.72
N PHE A 84 -6.70 6.74 -12.55
CA PHE A 84 -5.69 5.75 -12.92
C PHE A 84 -5.87 4.47 -12.11
N PHE A 85 -5.90 4.56 -10.77
CA PHE A 85 -6.07 3.38 -9.92
C PHE A 85 -7.46 2.76 -10.08
N GLY A 86 -8.51 3.55 -10.31
CA GLY A 86 -9.85 3.05 -10.63
C GLY A 86 -9.90 2.27 -11.95
N SER A 87 -9.05 2.59 -12.92
CA SER A 87 -8.99 1.89 -14.22
C SER A 87 -8.04 0.68 -14.18
N VAL A 88 -6.93 0.78 -13.44
CA VAL A 88 -5.89 -0.27 -13.35
C VAL A 88 -6.30 -1.40 -12.40
N LEU A 89 -6.94 -1.10 -11.26
CA LEU A 89 -7.39 -2.14 -10.31
C LEU A 89 -8.55 -3.00 -10.83
N VAL A 90 -9.23 -2.57 -11.89
CA VAL A 90 -10.28 -3.38 -12.55
C VAL A 90 -9.66 -4.44 -13.46
N GLN A 91 -8.38 -4.33 -13.81
CA GLN A 91 -7.69 -5.18 -14.79
C GLN A 91 -6.65 -6.14 -14.15
N LEU A 92 -6.52 -6.17 -12.82
CA LEU A 92 -5.43 -6.84 -12.05
C LEU A 92 -5.98 -7.72 -10.91
#